data_AF-A0A3B4AJL9-F1
#
_entry.id   AF-A0A3B4AJL9-F1
#
_cell.length_a   1.000
_cell.length_b   1.000
_cell.length_c   1.000
_cell.angle_alpha   90.00
_cell.angle_beta   90.00
_cell.angle_gamma   90.00
#
_symmetry.space_group_name_H-M   'P 1'
#
loop_
_entity.id
_entity.type
_entity.pdbx_description
1 polymer ?
#
loop_
_entity_poly.entity_id
_entity_poly.type
_entity_poly.pdbx_seq_one_letter_code
_entity_poly.pdbx_strand_id
1 'polypeptide(L)'
;MSQHRSACLGLVVLLVLGVLVEDGESCSCQPAHPQQLFCSAEIVIRAKISGEKIVSPSNSSSPYMKMIQYEIKMIKAKDIQYVYTPVFSSLCGVKLDSNNKAGYLCALTGSMWSDGRISIGQCDLVESWDNLSLSQKKNLNYRYQMGCECRINTCYSVPCASTGDHECLWTDWLLDNSLNGEQARQYACIRRSDSSCSWYRGGPPPEKDFQDFTDP
;
A
#
# COMPACT_ATOMS: atom_id res chain seq x y z
N MET A 1 25.71 -52.17 -0.24
CA MET A 1 24.32 -51.90 0.19
C MET A 1 24.13 -50.66 1.08
N SER A 2 25.15 -50.20 1.82
CA SER A 2 25.06 -49.01 2.69
C SER A 2 25.03 -47.67 1.93
N GLN A 3 25.86 -47.53 0.89
CA GLN A 3 26.02 -46.28 0.13
C GLN A 3 24.76 -45.84 -0.64
N HIS A 4 24.01 -46.77 -1.24
CA HIS A 4 22.76 -46.47 -1.95
C HIS A 4 21.64 -46.00 -1.01
N ARG A 5 21.62 -46.48 0.25
CA ARG A 5 20.61 -46.08 1.25
C ARG A 5 20.83 -44.63 1.71
N SER A 6 22.10 -44.24 1.90
CA SER A 6 22.48 -42.89 2.31
C SER A 6 22.22 -41.85 1.20
N ALA A 7 22.48 -42.21 -0.06
CA ALA A 7 22.16 -41.37 -1.22
C ALA A 7 20.63 -41.16 -1.38
N CYS A 8 19.83 -42.22 -1.20
CA CYS A 8 18.37 -42.10 -1.20
C CYS A 8 17.85 -41.20 -0.06
N LEU A 9 18.41 -41.34 1.14
CA LEU A 9 18.05 -40.50 2.29
C LEU A 9 18.41 -39.03 2.05
N GLY A 10 19.58 -38.74 1.48
CA GLY A 10 19.98 -37.37 1.12
C GLY A 10 19.09 -36.75 0.05
N LEU A 11 18.68 -37.53 -0.95
CA LEU A 11 17.78 -37.08 -2.01
C LEU A 11 16.36 -36.79 -1.48
N VAL A 12 15.86 -37.63 -0.56
CA VAL A 12 14.55 -37.45 0.08
C VAL A 12 14.56 -36.21 0.98
N VAL A 13 15.63 -35.95 1.73
CA VAL A 13 15.76 -34.75 2.57
C VAL A 13 15.79 -33.47 1.74
N LEU A 14 16.49 -33.46 0.60
CA LEU A 14 16.49 -32.32 -0.34
C LEU A 14 15.11 -32.08 -0.96
N LEU A 15 14.38 -33.14 -1.31
CA LEU A 15 13.00 -33.02 -1.83
C LEU A 15 12.03 -32.48 -0.78
N VAL A 16 12.16 -32.88 0.49
CA VAL A 16 11.32 -32.37 1.58
C VAL A 16 11.62 -30.90 1.91
N LEU A 17 12.90 -30.49 1.83
CA LEU A 17 13.29 -29.08 2.02
C LEU A 17 12.83 -28.18 0.86
N GLY A 18 12.80 -28.70 -0.37
CA GLY A 18 12.29 -27.97 -1.54
C GLY A 18 10.77 -27.77 -1.56
N VAL A 19 10.01 -28.46 -0.69
CA VAL A 19 8.56 -28.26 -0.53
C VAL A 19 8.25 -27.17 0.51
N LEU A 20 9.22 -26.78 1.34
CA LEU A 20 9.09 -25.68 2.30
C LEU A 20 9.48 -24.31 1.72
N VAL A 21 9.39 -24.16 0.39
CA VAL A 21 9.51 -22.83 -0.23
C VAL A 21 8.20 -22.11 0.05
N GLU A 22 8.22 -21.31 1.11
CA GLU A 22 7.23 -20.29 1.45
C GLU A 22 6.81 -19.53 0.19
N ASP A 23 5.51 -19.21 0.09
CA ASP A 23 4.90 -18.46 -1.00
C ASP A 23 5.75 -17.23 -1.34
N GLY A 24 6.54 -17.32 -2.41
CA GLY A 24 7.22 -16.18 -2.97
C GLY A 24 6.16 -15.24 -3.52
N GLU A 25 5.90 -14.12 -2.83
CA GLU A 25 5.14 -13.02 -3.37
C GLU A 25 5.84 -12.52 -4.64
N SER A 26 5.39 -12.99 -5.80
CA SER A 26 5.98 -12.63 -7.09
C SER A 26 5.66 -11.19 -7.52
N CYS A 27 4.77 -10.50 -6.80
CA CYS A 27 4.47 -9.10 -7.05
C CYS A 27 5.55 -8.22 -6.41
N SER A 28 6.18 -7.37 -7.21
CA SER A 28 7.12 -6.37 -6.72
C SER A 28 6.59 -4.98 -7.02
N CYS A 29 6.35 -4.20 -5.96
CA CYS A 29 5.86 -2.82 -6.04
C CYS A 29 6.99 -1.85 -5.72
N GLN A 30 6.98 -0.69 -6.39
CA GLN A 30 7.87 0.38 -6.01
C GLN A 30 7.36 1.04 -4.71
N PRO A 31 8.19 1.11 -3.65
CA PRO A 31 7.80 1.76 -2.41
C PRO A 31 7.43 3.23 -2.66
N ALA A 32 6.26 3.62 -2.17
CA ALA A 32 5.77 4.99 -2.30
C ALA A 32 5.04 5.38 -1.01
N HIS A 33 5.26 6.61 -0.56
CA HIS A 33 4.53 7.17 0.56
C HIS A 33 3.03 7.28 0.21
N PRO A 34 2.07 7.12 1.14
CA PRO A 34 0.64 7.23 0.85
C PRO A 34 0.24 8.52 0.12
N GLN A 35 0.92 9.63 0.41
CA GLN A 35 0.76 10.88 -0.33
C GLN A 35 1.16 10.78 -1.80
N GLN A 36 2.26 10.09 -2.13
CA GLN A 36 2.69 9.92 -3.52
C GLN A 36 1.65 9.08 -4.28
N LEU A 37 1.20 7.98 -3.68
CA LEU A 37 0.14 7.14 -4.24
C LEU A 37 -1.16 7.92 -4.43
N PHE A 38 -1.51 8.81 -3.49
CA PHE A 38 -2.67 9.70 -3.62
C PHE A 38 -2.49 10.68 -4.78
N CYS A 39 -1.31 11.30 -4.92
CA CYS A 39 -1.05 12.32 -5.94
C CYS A 39 -0.88 11.74 -7.35
N SER A 40 -0.39 10.51 -7.48
CA SER A 40 -0.31 9.80 -8.76
C SER A 40 -1.59 9.04 -9.10
N ALA A 41 -2.59 9.02 -8.21
CA ALA A 41 -3.86 8.36 -8.47
C ALA A 41 -4.70 9.17 -9.46
N GLU A 42 -5.31 8.48 -10.42
CA GLU A 42 -6.30 9.08 -11.32
C GLU A 42 -7.62 9.29 -10.58
N ILE A 43 -7.95 8.34 -9.70
CA ILE A 43 -9.20 8.33 -8.94
C ILE A 43 -8.90 7.86 -7.51
N VAL A 44 -9.42 8.60 -6.52
CA VAL A 44 -9.38 8.21 -5.11
C VAL A 44 -10.81 8.05 -4.61
N ILE A 45 -11.19 6.82 -4.26
CA ILE A 45 -12.53 6.51 -3.76
C ILE A 45 -12.49 5.94 -2.34
N ARG A 46 -13.58 6.22 -1.62
CA ARG A 46 -13.92 5.53 -0.38
C ARG A 46 -15.19 4.73 -0.61
N ALA A 47 -15.10 3.41 -0.55
CA ALA A 47 -16.21 2.53 -0.88
C ALA A 47 -16.33 1.35 0.08
N LYS A 48 -17.53 0.78 0.16
CA LYS A 48 -17.76 -0.49 0.86
C LYS A 48 -17.93 -1.61 -0.15
N ILE A 49 -17.39 -2.78 0.14
CA ILE A 49 -17.61 -3.95 -0.69
C ILE A 49 -18.99 -4.52 -0.35
N SER A 50 -19.85 -4.70 -1.34
CA SER A 50 -21.18 -5.31 -1.16
C SER A 50 -21.27 -6.73 -1.67
N GLY A 51 -20.32 -7.14 -2.54
CA GLY A 51 -20.25 -8.48 -3.06
C GLY A 51 -18.97 -8.70 -3.86
N GLU A 52 -18.65 -9.97 -4.07
CA GLU A 52 -17.53 -10.40 -4.90
C GLU A 52 -17.97 -11.50 -5.85
N LYS A 53 -17.40 -11.51 -7.05
CA LYS A 53 -17.57 -12.61 -8.00
C LYS A 53 -16.32 -12.76 -8.87
N ILE A 54 -16.01 -13.99 -9.26
CA ILE A 54 -14.91 -14.26 -10.19
C ILE A 54 -15.43 -14.15 -11.62
N VAL A 55 -14.76 -13.35 -12.44
CA VAL A 55 -15.08 -13.13 -13.86
C VAL A 55 -13.87 -13.42 -14.74
N SER A 56 -14.11 -13.72 -16.02
CA SER A 56 -13.07 -13.86 -17.04
C SER A 56 -13.34 -12.83 -18.14
N PRO A 57 -12.66 -11.65 -18.12
CA PRO A 57 -12.91 -10.59 -19.11
C PRO A 57 -12.61 -11.01 -20.56
N SER A 58 -11.68 -11.94 -20.76
CA SER A 58 -11.22 -12.37 -22.09
C SER A 58 -11.86 -13.67 -22.59
N ASN A 59 -12.91 -14.18 -21.93
CA ASN A 59 -13.47 -15.53 -22.18
C ASN A 59 -12.43 -16.66 -22.18
N SER A 60 -11.25 -16.41 -21.61
CA SER A 60 -10.17 -17.39 -21.52
C SER A 60 -10.51 -18.42 -20.44
N SER A 61 -10.20 -19.68 -20.73
CA SER A 61 -10.25 -20.78 -19.76
C SER A 61 -9.08 -20.75 -18.77
N SER A 62 -8.05 -19.92 -19.04
CA SER A 62 -6.88 -19.81 -18.18
C SER A 62 -7.26 -19.24 -16.81
N PRO A 63 -6.90 -19.92 -15.70
CA PRO A 63 -7.15 -19.40 -14.36
C PRO A 63 -6.43 -18.07 -14.11
N TYR A 64 -5.26 -17.85 -14.73
CA TYR A 64 -4.46 -16.64 -14.58
C TYR A 64 -5.07 -15.39 -15.23
N MET A 65 -6.06 -15.57 -16.11
CA MET A 65 -6.82 -14.47 -16.73
C MET A 65 -8.11 -14.15 -15.97
N LYS A 66 -8.40 -14.89 -14.89
CA LYS A 66 -9.56 -14.64 -14.05
C LYS A 66 -9.28 -13.47 -13.11
N MET A 67 -10.30 -12.64 -12.96
CA MET A 67 -10.30 -11.47 -12.11
C MET A 67 -11.39 -11.61 -11.06
N ILE A 68 -11.16 -11.09 -9.87
CA ILE A 68 -12.21 -10.85 -8.87
C ILE A 68 -12.84 -9.50 -9.22
N GLN A 69 -14.15 -9.49 -9.39
CA GLN A 69 -14.95 -8.28 -9.52
C GLN A 69 -15.62 -8.01 -8.17
N TYR A 70 -15.26 -6.90 -7.57
CA TYR A 70 -15.89 -6.37 -6.38
C TYR A 70 -17.01 -5.40 -6.76
N GLU A 71 -18.20 -5.63 -6.23
CA GLU A 71 -19.27 -4.64 -6.25
C GLU A 71 -19.02 -3.65 -5.12
N ILE A 72 -19.00 -2.37 -5.47
CA ILE A 72 -18.68 -1.31 -4.54
C ILE A 72 -19.85 -0.36 -4.35
N LYS A 73 -20.10 0.00 -3.08
CA LYS A 73 -21.01 1.08 -2.70
C LYS A 73 -20.16 2.25 -2.25
N MET A 74 -20.02 3.22 -3.13
CA MET A 74 -19.28 4.44 -2.82
C MET A 74 -19.96 5.21 -1.69
N ILE A 75 -19.15 5.73 -0.79
CA ILE A 75 -19.61 6.59 0.31
C ILE A 75 -19.74 8.05 -0.18
N LYS A 76 -18.98 8.43 -1.23
CA LYS A 76 -19.03 9.73 -1.91
C LYS A 76 -18.80 9.53 -3.43
N ALA A 77 -19.57 10.23 -4.27
CA ALA A 77 -19.70 10.08 -5.74
C ALA A 77 -20.58 8.90 -6.20
N LYS A 78 -21.07 8.93 -7.46
CA LYS A 78 -22.18 8.05 -7.95
C LYS A 78 -21.90 7.19 -9.19
N ASP A 79 -20.72 7.25 -9.81
CA ASP A 79 -20.56 6.69 -11.16
C ASP A 79 -19.79 5.35 -11.27
N ILE A 80 -19.11 4.88 -10.22
CA ILE A 80 -18.34 3.62 -10.23
C ILE A 80 -19.03 2.54 -9.40
N GLN A 81 -19.40 1.43 -10.04
CA GLN A 81 -20.09 0.31 -9.39
C GLN A 81 -19.18 -0.91 -9.15
N TYR A 82 -18.10 -1.04 -9.92
CA TYR A 82 -17.26 -2.23 -9.92
C TYR A 82 -15.78 -1.89 -9.95
N VAL A 83 -15.01 -2.70 -9.24
CA VAL A 83 -13.54 -2.69 -9.25
C VAL A 83 -13.06 -4.11 -9.47
N TYR A 84 -11.98 -4.27 -10.22
CA TYR A 84 -11.43 -5.58 -10.60
C TYR A 84 -10.04 -5.78 -10.00
N THR A 85 -9.66 -7.02 -9.73
CA THR A 85 -8.28 -7.36 -9.33
C THR A 85 -7.95 -8.76 -9.81
N PRO A 86 -6.69 -9.06 -10.15
CA PRO A 86 -6.27 -10.44 -10.41
C PRO A 86 -6.59 -11.36 -9.22
N VAL A 87 -6.92 -12.62 -9.51
CA VAL A 87 -7.23 -13.63 -8.47
C VAL A 87 -5.97 -14.01 -7.66
N PHE A 88 -4.81 -13.98 -8.31
CA PHE A 88 -3.55 -14.44 -7.74
C PHE A 88 -2.70 -13.26 -7.25
N SER A 89 -2.13 -13.39 -6.05
CA SER A 89 -1.18 -12.44 -5.47
C SER A 89 0.09 -12.30 -6.32
N SER A 90 0.51 -13.37 -7.01
CA SER A 90 1.64 -13.33 -7.96
C SER A 90 1.43 -12.39 -9.14
N LEU A 91 0.17 -12.04 -9.45
CA LEU A 91 -0.22 -11.05 -10.45
C LEU A 91 -0.59 -9.71 -9.79
N CYS A 92 -0.10 -9.45 -8.57
CA CYS A 92 -0.44 -8.28 -7.75
C CYS A 92 -1.92 -8.19 -7.37
N GLY A 93 -2.61 -9.33 -7.29
CA GLY A 93 -4.00 -9.38 -6.85
C GLY A 93 -4.17 -9.06 -5.36
N VAL A 94 -5.17 -8.25 -5.03
CA VAL A 94 -5.57 -7.95 -3.64
C VAL A 94 -6.87 -8.66 -3.28
N LYS A 95 -6.96 -9.21 -2.07
CA LYS A 95 -8.22 -9.77 -1.55
C LYS A 95 -8.82 -8.81 -0.55
N LEU A 96 -10.02 -8.32 -0.85
CA LEU A 96 -10.82 -7.50 0.05
C LEU A 96 -11.84 -8.37 0.78
N ASP A 97 -12.05 -8.09 2.06
CA ASP A 97 -13.03 -8.83 2.87
C ASP A 97 -14.44 -8.28 2.59
N SER A 98 -15.22 -9.06 1.83
CA SER A 98 -16.60 -8.76 1.49
C SER A 98 -17.58 -8.91 2.65
N ASN A 99 -17.19 -9.58 3.74
CA ASN A 99 -18.02 -9.73 4.95
C ASN A 99 -17.84 -8.56 5.92
N ASN A 100 -16.76 -7.80 5.77
CA ASN A 100 -16.47 -6.67 6.64
C ASN A 100 -17.33 -5.45 6.25
N LYS A 101 -17.97 -4.83 7.24
CA LYS A 101 -18.75 -3.58 7.05
C LYS A 101 -17.87 -2.33 6.99
N ALA A 102 -16.57 -2.47 7.24
CA ALA A 102 -15.58 -1.42 7.11
C ALA A 102 -15.59 -0.84 5.69
N GLY A 103 -15.45 0.47 5.57
CA GLY A 103 -15.16 1.07 4.27
C GLY A 103 -13.70 0.81 3.92
N TYR A 104 -13.40 0.66 2.64
CA TYR A 104 -12.06 0.64 2.10
C TYR A 104 -11.75 2.00 1.46
N LEU A 105 -10.51 2.45 1.65
CA LEU A 105 -9.91 3.47 0.81
C LEU A 105 -9.22 2.77 -0.34
N CYS A 106 -9.52 3.19 -1.57
CA CYS A 106 -8.81 2.76 -2.76
C CYS A 106 -8.34 4.02 -3.50
N ALA A 107 -7.05 4.30 -3.46
CA ALA A 107 -6.40 5.29 -4.31
C ALA A 107 -5.74 4.56 -5.49
N LEU A 108 -6.28 4.82 -6.68
CA LEU A 108 -6.07 4.03 -7.90
C LEU A 108 -5.03 4.70 -8.77
N THR A 109 -3.86 4.09 -8.91
CA THR A 109 -2.80 4.63 -9.77
C THR A 109 -2.89 4.04 -11.17
N GLY A 110 -3.39 4.81 -12.13
CA GLY A 110 -3.29 4.51 -13.57
C GLY A 110 -3.93 3.21 -14.05
N SER A 111 -4.94 2.68 -13.34
CA SER A 111 -5.46 1.33 -13.54
C SER A 111 -6.83 1.27 -14.20
N MET A 112 -7.15 2.26 -15.05
CA MET A 112 -8.35 2.22 -15.88
C MET A 112 -8.04 1.50 -17.20
N TRP A 113 -8.79 0.44 -17.49
CA TRP A 113 -8.79 -0.21 -18.79
C TRP A 113 -9.35 0.73 -19.86
N SER A 114 -9.02 0.47 -21.12
CA SER A 114 -9.49 1.28 -22.26
C SER A 114 -11.01 1.36 -22.39
N ASP A 115 -11.75 0.44 -21.77
CA ASP A 115 -13.21 0.40 -21.72
C ASP A 115 -13.81 1.00 -20.43
N GLY A 116 -13.01 1.69 -19.62
CA GLY A 116 -13.46 2.41 -18.44
C GLY A 116 -13.60 1.55 -17.18
N ARG A 117 -13.22 0.26 -17.23
CA ARG A 117 -13.20 -0.59 -16.03
C ARG A 117 -11.96 -0.29 -15.19
N ILE A 118 -12.15 -0.28 -13.87
CA ILE A 118 -11.10 0.07 -12.91
C ILE A 118 -10.51 -1.19 -12.30
N SER A 119 -9.19 -1.34 -12.36
CA SER A 119 -8.47 -2.41 -11.67
C SER A 119 -7.78 -1.89 -10.41
N ILE A 120 -7.60 -2.73 -9.40
CA ILE A 120 -6.73 -2.50 -8.25
C ILE A 120 -5.69 -3.61 -8.17
N GLY A 121 -4.54 -3.30 -7.58
CA GLY A 121 -3.55 -4.29 -7.21
C GLY A 121 -2.82 -3.96 -5.91
N GLN A 122 -1.83 -4.78 -5.58
CA GLN A 122 -1.04 -4.65 -4.34
C GLN A 122 -0.18 -3.39 -4.29
N CYS A 123 0.09 -2.78 -5.44
CA CYS A 123 0.89 -1.55 -5.53
C CYS A 123 0.05 -0.27 -5.39
N ASP A 124 -1.27 -0.39 -5.43
CA ASP A 124 -2.18 0.73 -5.19
C ASP A 124 -2.36 0.99 -3.70
N LEU A 125 -2.82 2.19 -3.33
CA LEU A 125 -3.16 2.50 -1.94
C LEU A 125 -4.55 1.93 -1.62
N VAL A 126 -4.58 0.65 -1.24
CA VAL A 126 -5.79 -0.09 -0.88
C VAL A 126 -5.72 -0.50 0.59
N GLU A 127 -6.50 0.17 1.45
CA GLU A 127 -6.45 -0.05 2.90
C GLU A 127 -7.84 0.05 3.54
N SER A 128 -8.05 -0.69 4.63
CA SER A 128 -9.29 -0.54 5.42
C SER A 128 -9.33 0.85 6.06
N TRP A 129 -10.47 1.54 5.92
CA TRP A 129 -10.67 2.87 6.50
C TRP A 129 -10.49 2.85 8.02
N ASP A 130 -10.82 1.74 8.68
CA ASP A 130 -10.69 1.65 10.13
C ASP A 130 -9.23 1.48 10.57
N ASN A 131 -8.37 0.91 9.72
CA ASN A 131 -6.93 0.78 9.95
C ASN A 131 -6.16 2.10 9.77
N LEU A 132 -6.72 3.07 9.04
CA LEU A 132 -6.07 4.36 8.83
C LEU A 132 -6.04 5.19 10.11
N SER A 133 -4.89 5.81 10.37
CA SER A 133 -4.71 6.74 11.49
C SER A 133 -5.63 7.96 11.35
N LEU A 134 -5.92 8.64 12.46
CA LEU A 134 -6.68 9.89 12.43
C LEU A 134 -5.99 10.97 11.57
N SER A 135 -4.66 11.01 11.58
CA SER A 135 -3.86 11.92 10.76
C SER A 135 -3.96 11.57 9.28
N GLN A 136 -3.86 10.29 8.89
CA GLN A 136 -4.05 9.84 7.51
C GLN A 136 -5.44 10.22 6.99
N LYS A 137 -6.49 9.94 7.76
CA LYS A 137 -7.88 10.33 7.44
C LYS A 137 -8.02 11.84 7.20
N LYS A 138 -7.34 12.67 8.00
CA LYS A 138 -7.31 14.13 7.80
C LYS A 138 -6.50 14.53 6.57
N ASN A 139 -5.35 13.89 6.35
CA ASN A 139 -4.45 14.21 5.25
C ASN A 139 -5.09 13.90 3.89
N LEU A 140 -5.83 12.79 3.78
CA LEU A 140 -6.59 12.41 2.59
C LEU A 140 -7.65 13.43 2.17
N ASN A 141 -8.17 14.24 3.09
CA ASN A 141 -9.22 15.21 2.73
C ASN A 141 -8.67 16.47 2.05
N TYR A 142 -7.46 16.91 2.41
CA TYR A 142 -6.93 18.18 1.89
C TYR A 142 -5.41 18.26 1.84
N ARG A 143 -4.67 17.69 2.80
CA ARG A 143 -3.22 17.90 2.90
C ARG A 143 -2.41 17.20 1.83
N TYR A 144 -2.80 15.98 1.46
CA TYR A 144 -2.11 15.29 0.37
C TYR A 144 -2.24 16.07 -0.94
N GLN A 145 -3.44 16.57 -1.26
CA GLN A 145 -3.65 17.43 -2.43
C GLN A 145 -2.78 18.69 -2.40
N MET A 146 -2.72 19.41 -1.27
CA MET A 146 -1.88 20.60 -1.11
C MET A 146 -0.37 20.31 -1.27
N GLY A 147 0.03 19.07 -1.03
CA GLY A 147 1.42 18.64 -1.08
C GLY A 147 1.81 17.91 -2.36
N CYS A 148 0.92 17.80 -3.37
CA CYS A 148 1.25 17.08 -4.60
C CYS A 148 2.34 17.77 -5.45
N GLU A 149 2.60 19.05 -5.21
CA GLU A 149 3.74 19.77 -5.81
C GLU A 149 5.08 19.41 -5.15
N CYS A 150 5.07 18.82 -3.96
CA CYS A 150 6.26 18.45 -3.22
C CYS A 150 6.74 17.05 -3.57
N ARG A 151 8.07 16.88 -3.68
CA ARG A 151 8.70 15.58 -3.91
C ARG A 151 8.95 14.86 -2.59
N ILE A 152 8.63 13.57 -2.51
CA ILE A 152 9.00 12.73 -1.36
C ILE A 152 10.08 11.75 -1.83
N ASN A 153 11.24 11.79 -1.17
CA ASN A 153 12.37 10.93 -1.49
C ASN A 153 12.59 9.91 -0.36
N THR A 154 12.53 8.62 -0.69
CA THR A 154 12.78 7.53 0.26
C THR A 154 14.26 7.42 0.56
N CYS A 155 14.61 7.36 1.86
CA CYS A 155 15.95 7.07 2.33
C CYS A 155 16.06 5.60 2.76
N TYR A 156 16.81 4.81 1.98
CA TYR A 156 17.07 3.40 2.30
C TYR A 156 18.34 3.19 3.13
N SER A 157 19.35 4.03 2.95
CA SER A 157 20.63 3.94 3.63
C SER A 157 21.26 5.33 3.79
N VAL A 158 22.15 5.46 4.77
CA VAL A 158 22.94 6.68 4.97
C VAL A 158 24.16 6.71 4.04
N PRO A 159 24.60 7.89 3.56
CA PRO A 159 24.02 9.22 3.83
C PRO A 159 22.83 9.54 2.91
N CYS A 160 21.77 10.08 3.49
CA CYS A 160 20.64 10.65 2.75
C CYS A 160 20.37 12.06 3.30
N ALA A 161 20.27 13.03 2.40
CA ALA A 161 20.02 14.42 2.71
C ALA A 161 19.00 14.96 1.73
N SER A 162 18.21 15.94 2.17
CA SER A 162 17.34 16.67 1.25
C SER A 162 18.19 17.38 0.19
N THR A 163 18.02 17.02 -1.08
CA THR A 163 18.76 17.54 -2.22
C THR A 163 18.23 18.88 -2.75
N GLY A 164 17.14 19.40 -2.18
CA GLY A 164 16.59 20.71 -2.54
C GLY A 164 15.46 21.19 -1.61
N ASP A 165 14.96 22.40 -1.87
CA ASP A 165 13.93 23.04 -1.04
C ASP A 165 12.53 22.45 -1.27
N HIS A 166 12.29 21.74 -2.37
CA HIS A 166 10.97 21.19 -2.74
C HIS A 166 10.81 19.70 -2.42
N GLU A 167 11.59 19.18 -1.47
CA GLU A 167 11.53 17.77 -1.11
C GLU A 167 11.44 17.49 0.39
N CYS A 168 10.73 16.43 0.73
CA CYS A 168 10.73 15.83 2.06
C CYS A 168 11.43 14.48 2.02
N LEU A 169 12.37 14.28 2.94
CA LEU A 169 13.08 13.02 3.10
C LEU A 169 12.24 12.05 3.94
N TRP A 170 11.91 10.90 3.35
CA TRP A 170 11.16 9.83 4.00
C TRP A 170 12.13 8.78 4.57
N THR A 171 12.20 8.72 5.89
CA THR A 171 13.18 7.97 6.68
C THR A 171 12.58 6.78 7.44
N ASP A 172 11.28 6.49 7.30
CA ASP A 172 10.64 5.37 8.02
C ASP A 172 11.37 4.04 7.76
N TRP A 173 11.82 3.77 6.53
CA TRP A 173 12.60 2.57 6.24
C TRP A 173 13.91 2.51 7.03
N LEU A 174 14.64 3.63 7.09
CA LEU A 174 15.93 3.70 7.78
C LEU A 174 15.77 3.54 9.30
N LEU A 175 14.72 4.12 9.89
CA LEU A 175 14.52 4.18 11.34
C LEU A 175 13.74 2.98 11.88
N ASP A 176 12.68 2.57 11.18
CA ASP A 176 11.71 1.58 11.67
C ASP A 176 11.80 0.25 10.90
N ASN A 177 12.65 0.15 9.87
CA ASN A 177 12.69 -0.96 8.91
C ASN A 177 11.30 -1.28 8.33
N SER A 178 10.49 -0.22 8.15
CA SER A 178 9.09 -0.32 7.74
C SER A 178 8.71 0.87 6.86
N LEU A 179 7.95 0.61 5.79
CA LEU A 179 7.37 1.64 4.93
C LEU A 179 6.02 2.17 5.46
N ASN A 180 5.59 1.72 6.65
CA ASN A 180 4.37 2.17 7.30
C ASN A 180 4.69 2.70 8.70
N GLY A 181 5.79 3.46 8.80
CA GLY A 181 6.29 4.07 10.03
C GLY A 181 5.56 5.36 10.41
N GLU A 182 6.22 6.19 11.23
CA GLU A 182 5.61 7.42 11.76
C GLU A 182 5.28 8.42 10.65
N GLN A 183 6.19 8.64 9.69
CA GLN A 183 5.99 9.62 8.62
C GLN A 183 4.80 9.23 7.73
N ALA A 184 4.77 7.98 7.28
CA ALA A 184 3.67 7.42 6.48
C ALA A 184 2.30 7.51 7.19
N ARG A 185 2.28 7.31 8.51
CA ARG A 185 1.04 7.28 9.30
C ARG A 185 0.59 8.64 9.81
N GLN A 186 1.47 9.61 10.00
CA GLN A 186 1.13 10.81 10.75
C GLN A 186 1.40 12.12 10.02
N TYR A 187 2.26 12.10 9.00
CA TYR A 187 2.74 13.29 8.33
C TYR A 187 2.25 13.40 6.89
N ALA A 188 2.32 14.61 6.37
CA ALA A 188 2.18 14.94 4.95
C ALA A 188 3.27 15.94 4.60
N CYS A 189 3.90 15.78 3.44
CA CYS A 189 4.88 16.71 2.92
C CYS A 189 4.11 17.86 2.25
N ILE A 190 4.14 19.06 2.82
CA ILE A 190 3.37 20.20 2.29
C ILE A 190 4.27 21.37 1.95
N ARG A 191 3.83 22.15 0.97
CA ARG A 191 4.46 23.40 0.59
C ARG A 191 4.20 24.46 1.65
N ARG A 192 5.27 25.14 2.08
CA ARG A 192 5.27 26.26 3.02
C ARG A 192 5.17 27.60 2.29
N SER A 193 5.01 28.68 3.06
CA SER A 193 4.95 30.05 2.55
C SER A 193 6.23 30.50 1.85
N ASP A 194 7.38 29.98 2.28
CA ASP A 194 8.71 30.21 1.69
C ASP A 194 8.97 29.33 0.46
N SER A 195 7.94 28.70 -0.10
CA SER A 195 7.99 27.77 -1.24
C SER A 195 8.73 26.45 -1.00
N SER A 196 9.36 26.28 0.16
CA SER A 196 9.96 25.00 0.56
C SER A 196 8.90 23.95 0.93
N CYS A 197 9.27 22.68 0.88
CA CYS A 197 8.44 21.55 1.28
C CYS A 197 8.96 20.99 2.61
N SER A 198 8.04 20.71 3.53
CA SER A 198 8.40 20.17 4.84
C SER A 198 7.35 19.20 5.36
N TRP A 199 7.77 18.28 6.21
CA TRP A 199 6.86 17.39 6.91
C TRP A 199 5.95 18.17 7.86
N TYR A 200 4.65 17.98 7.71
CA TYR A 200 3.63 18.56 8.56
C TYR A 200 2.82 17.47 9.23
N ARG A 201 2.72 17.52 10.56
CA ARG A 201 1.98 16.55 11.36
C ARG A 201 0.52 16.95 11.47
N GLY A 202 -0.35 16.01 11.10
CA GLY A 202 -1.78 16.29 10.97
C GLY A 202 -2.62 16.30 12.25
N GLY A 203 -1.99 16.08 13.40
CA GLY A 203 -2.63 15.88 14.71
C GLY A 203 -1.81 16.49 15.87
N PRO A 204 -2.39 16.54 17.09
CA PRO A 204 -1.70 17.08 18.27
C PRO A 204 -0.38 16.33 18.52
N PRO A 205 0.66 16.98 19.08
CA PRO A 205 1.93 16.32 19.46
C PRO A 205 1.66 15.05 20.25
N PRO A 206 2.51 14.00 20.19
CA PRO A 206 2.42 12.97 21.20
C PRO A 206 2.64 13.66 22.56
N GLU A 207 1.83 13.34 23.57
CA GLU A 207 2.17 13.72 24.94
C GLU A 207 3.55 13.13 25.21
N LYS A 208 4.55 14.01 25.36
CA LYS A 208 5.84 13.58 25.87
C LYS A 208 5.57 13.14 27.30
N ASP A 209 5.77 11.87 27.60
CA ASP A 209 6.07 11.46 28.97
C ASP A 209 7.37 12.19 29.34
N PHE A 210 7.22 13.36 29.96
CA PHE A 210 8.30 13.98 30.70
C PHE A 210 8.57 13.04 31.88
N GLN A 211 9.48 12.09 31.71
CA GLN A 211 10.19 11.55 32.85
C GLN A 211 10.98 12.73 33.44
N ASP A 212 10.44 13.30 34.51
CA ASP A 212 11.16 14.15 35.44
C ASP A 212 12.38 13.36 35.94
N PHE A 213 13.52 13.55 35.29
CA PHE A 213 14.81 13.29 35.90
C PHE A 213 15.07 14.39 36.92
N THR A 214 14.43 14.25 38.08
CA THR A 214 14.89 14.91 39.30
C THR A 214 15.93 13.96 39.91
N ASP A 215 17.19 14.18 39.57
CA ASP A 215 18.32 13.61 40.31
C ASP A 215 18.40 14.30 41.69
N PRO A 216 18.63 13.54 42.79
CA PRO A 216 19.28 14.04 43.99
C PRO A 216 20.82 14.00 43.90
#